data_AF-A0A3P8TWJ2-F1
#
_entry.id   AF-A0A3P8TWJ2-F1
#
_cell.length_a   1.000
_cell.length_b   1.000
_cell.length_c   1.000
_cell.angle_alpha   90.00
_cell.angle_beta   90.00
_cell.angle_gamma   90.00
#
_symmetry.space_group_name_H-M   'P 1'
#
loop_
_entity.id
_entity.type
_entity.pdbx_description
1 polymer ?
#
loop_
_entity_poly.entity_id
_entity_poly.type
_entity_poly.pdbx_seq_one_letter_code
_entity_poly.pdbx_strand_id
1 'polypeptide(L)'
;MGTFVTLAEVLEARGSPLEEDEVWCLLLATTDALLDISKKGSGNMCSVLSPGSVLLSANGSLAFKSCARYEDVASFTAPEVQQGHAASSRTAAEKMVVYSLGMTLYWCVDYHLPQNQPVQLSTELEDLLLSMCEDVAMRRTDLLTVLETCELHHKASMLPPAERLVRQLVEDVYRNSVDHVSIAENGSPLTDRSQAVRDRLHKNLNLRGCEYHKREKFIWTLHMNDGKKDLICLHHKYKAAA
;
A
#
# COMPACT_ATOMS: atom_id res chain seq x y z
N MET A 1 5.60 -14.08 27.68
CA MET A 1 4.34 -13.98 26.92
C MET A 1 4.56 -12.86 25.91
N GLY A 2 4.78 -13.18 24.63
CA GLY A 2 4.93 -12.15 23.60
C GLY A 2 3.54 -11.77 23.10
N THR A 3 3.03 -10.63 23.56
CA THR A 3 1.75 -10.10 23.08
C THR A 3 1.99 -9.49 21.70
N PHE A 4 1.19 -9.91 20.72
CA PHE A 4 1.20 -9.32 19.38
C PHE A 4 0.02 -8.35 19.26
N VAL A 5 0.23 -7.27 18.51
CA VAL A 5 -0.82 -6.39 18.01
C VAL A 5 -0.81 -6.40 16.49
N THR A 6 -1.95 -6.23 15.86
CA THR A 6 -2.07 -6.08 14.41
C THR A 6 -1.71 -4.67 13.98
N LEU A 7 -1.27 -4.51 12.74
CA LEU A 7 -1.06 -3.18 12.15
C LEU A 7 -2.37 -2.35 12.10
N ALA A 8 -3.52 -3.02 11.97
CA ALA A 8 -4.84 -2.39 12.10
C ALA A 8 -5.05 -1.79 13.51
N GLU A 9 -4.79 -2.57 14.57
CA GLU A 9 -4.91 -2.09 15.97
C GLU A 9 -3.94 -0.94 16.25
N VAL A 10 -2.73 -0.97 15.66
CA VAL A 10 -1.77 0.15 15.72
C VAL A 10 -2.38 1.43 15.14
N LEU A 11 -2.92 1.36 13.93
CA LEU A 11 -3.53 2.50 13.25
C LEU A 11 -4.78 3.02 13.98
N GLU A 12 -5.60 2.11 14.48
CA GLU A 12 -6.78 2.45 15.30
C GLU A 12 -6.39 3.15 16.59
N ALA A 13 -5.40 2.63 17.32
CA ALA A 13 -4.95 3.23 18.58
C ALA A 13 -4.32 4.61 18.39
N ARG A 14 -3.59 4.85 17.29
CA ARG A 14 -2.96 6.16 17.00
C ARG A 14 -3.88 7.15 16.28
N GLY A 15 -4.96 6.68 15.67
CA GLY A 15 -5.95 7.51 14.97
C GLY A 15 -5.42 8.28 13.75
N SER A 16 -4.23 7.96 13.24
CA SER A 16 -3.50 8.69 12.20
C SER A 16 -2.81 7.74 11.23
N PRO A 17 -2.53 8.15 9.98
CA PRO A 17 -1.80 7.34 9.02
C PRO A 17 -0.34 7.14 9.44
N LEU A 18 0.33 6.19 8.78
CA LEU A 18 1.79 6.07 8.87
C LEU A 18 2.47 7.21 8.12
N GLU A 19 3.54 7.73 8.69
CA GLU A 19 4.45 8.66 8.03
C GLU A 19 5.39 7.92 7.08
N GLU A 20 5.99 8.64 6.12
CA GLU A 20 6.84 8.05 5.08
C GLU A 20 8.01 7.24 5.65
N ASP A 21 8.74 7.78 6.63
CA ASP A 21 9.85 7.07 7.29
C ASP A 21 9.37 5.80 8.00
N GLU A 22 8.14 5.81 8.53
CA GLU A 22 7.53 4.64 9.15
C GLU A 22 7.20 3.58 8.10
N VAL A 23 6.75 3.98 6.91
CA VAL A 23 6.49 3.07 5.80
C VAL A 23 7.77 2.41 5.31
N TRP A 24 8.86 3.17 5.15
CA TRP A 24 10.16 2.62 4.76
C TRP A 24 10.66 1.56 5.76
N CYS A 25 10.61 1.89 7.05
CA CYS A 25 11.01 0.98 8.11
C CYS A 25 10.13 -0.28 8.16
N LEU A 26 8.81 -0.11 8.07
CA LEU A 26 7.87 -1.24 8.12
C LEU A 26 7.99 -2.12 6.87
N LEU A 27 8.20 -1.53 5.70
CA LEU A 27 8.43 -2.26 4.45
C LEU A 27 9.73 -3.06 4.52
N LEU A 28 10.81 -2.50 5.05
CA LEU A 28 12.08 -3.21 5.27
C LEU A 28 11.87 -4.42 6.20
N ALA A 29 11.31 -4.20 7.40
CA ALA A 29 11.10 -5.26 8.38
C ALA A 29 10.19 -6.38 7.84
N THR A 30 9.11 -6.00 7.14
CA THR A 30 8.15 -6.97 6.60
C THR A 30 8.78 -7.78 5.48
N THR A 31 9.53 -7.14 4.58
CA THR A 31 10.20 -7.81 3.46
C THR A 31 11.25 -8.81 3.95
N ASP A 32 12.05 -8.43 4.95
CA ASP A 32 13.05 -9.32 5.56
C ASP A 32 12.40 -10.55 6.20
N ALA A 33 11.35 -10.34 7.02
CA ALA A 33 10.60 -11.42 7.65
C ALA A 33 9.95 -12.37 6.61
N LEU A 34 9.43 -11.83 5.51
CA LEU A 34 8.88 -12.62 4.41
C LEU A 34 9.96 -13.44 3.70
N LEU A 35 11.11 -12.85 3.37
CA LEU A 35 12.21 -13.58 2.75
C LEU A 35 12.69 -14.74 3.63
N ASP A 36 12.71 -14.56 4.94
CA ASP A 36 13.05 -15.62 5.89
C ASP A 36 12.02 -16.75 5.93
N ILE A 37 10.73 -16.44 5.83
CA ILE A 37 9.68 -17.46 5.69
C ILE A 37 9.82 -18.19 4.35
N SER A 38 10.13 -17.44 3.28
CA SER A 38 10.35 -17.98 1.92
C SER A 38 11.46 -19.02 1.90
N LYS A 39 12.61 -18.70 2.52
CA LYS A 39 13.79 -19.58 2.59
C LYS A 39 13.49 -20.87 3.35
N LYS A 40 12.66 -20.81 4.39
CA LYS A 40 12.30 -21.96 5.23
C LYS A 40 11.36 -22.96 4.54
N GLY A 41 10.88 -22.66 3.32
CA GLY A 41 10.00 -23.55 2.55
C GLY A 41 8.64 -23.77 3.21
N SER A 42 8.26 -22.90 4.17
CA SER A 42 6.93 -22.94 4.76
C SER A 42 5.94 -22.55 3.67
N GLY A 43 5.02 -23.46 3.31
CA GLY A 43 3.96 -23.23 2.30
C GLY A 43 2.97 -22.11 2.63
N ASN A 44 3.30 -21.26 3.60
CA ASN A 44 2.46 -20.21 4.15
C ASN A 44 2.66 -18.83 3.49
N MET A 45 3.53 -18.73 2.48
CA MET A 45 3.70 -17.49 1.71
C MET A 45 2.46 -17.11 0.90
N CYS A 46 1.53 -18.02 0.63
CA CYS A 46 0.35 -17.68 -0.17
C CYS A 46 -0.74 -16.92 0.62
N SER A 47 -0.40 -16.36 1.78
CA SER A 47 -1.35 -15.57 2.59
C SER A 47 -1.43 -14.14 2.08
N VAL A 48 -2.65 -13.63 1.92
CA VAL A 48 -2.90 -12.23 1.55
C VAL A 48 -2.60 -11.38 2.77
N LEU A 49 -1.64 -10.45 2.64
CA LEU A 49 -1.35 -9.48 3.69
C LEU A 49 -2.40 -8.36 3.69
N SER A 50 -2.78 -7.95 4.88
CA SER A 50 -3.66 -6.83 5.17
C SER A 50 -3.22 -6.21 6.50
N PRO A 51 -3.66 -4.98 6.85
CA PRO A 51 -3.37 -4.40 8.16
C PRO A 51 -3.78 -5.33 9.32
N GLY A 52 -4.87 -6.08 9.17
CA GLY A 52 -5.34 -7.02 10.18
C GLY A 52 -4.53 -8.32 10.27
N SER A 53 -3.67 -8.64 9.29
CA SER A 53 -2.92 -9.90 9.24
C SER A 53 -1.44 -9.76 9.62
N VAL A 54 -0.89 -8.54 9.53
CA VAL A 54 0.49 -8.21 9.94
C VAL A 54 0.52 -8.00 11.45
N LEU A 55 1.26 -8.86 12.16
CA LEU A 55 1.38 -8.86 13.61
C LEU A 55 2.74 -8.31 14.04
N LEU A 56 2.73 -7.31 14.90
CA LEU A 56 3.88 -6.64 15.49
C LEU A 56 4.05 -7.09 16.93
N SER A 57 5.28 -7.32 17.36
CA SER A 57 5.58 -7.72 18.74
C SER A 57 6.45 -6.70 19.46
N ALA A 58 6.35 -6.65 20.79
CA ALA A 58 7.13 -5.74 21.62
C ALA A 58 8.65 -5.99 21.60
N ASN A 59 9.12 -7.10 20.99
CA ASN A 59 10.55 -7.33 20.78
C ASN A 59 11.06 -6.82 19.42
N GLY A 60 10.16 -6.31 18.57
CA GLY A 60 10.46 -5.78 17.24
C GLY A 60 10.34 -6.81 16.12
N SER A 61 9.86 -8.02 16.40
CA SER A 61 9.64 -9.05 15.38
C SER A 61 8.25 -8.97 14.76
N LEU A 62 8.14 -9.46 13.52
CA LEU A 62 6.88 -9.59 12.80
C LEU A 62 6.41 -11.05 12.73
N ALA A 63 5.10 -11.23 12.70
CA ALA A 63 4.44 -12.48 12.38
C ALA A 63 3.25 -12.22 11.45
N PHE A 64 2.76 -13.26 10.79
CA PHE A 64 1.68 -13.15 9.83
C PHE A 64 0.63 -14.23 10.12
N LYS A 65 -0.63 -13.82 10.23
CA LYS A 65 -1.77 -14.75 10.35
C LYS A 65 -2.59 -14.76 9.06
N SER A 66 -3.22 -15.89 8.74
CA SER A 66 -4.20 -15.91 7.65
C SER A 66 -5.46 -15.19 8.09
N CYS A 67 -6.01 -14.30 7.27
CA CYS A 67 -7.38 -13.83 7.44
C CYS A 67 -8.34 -14.95 7.03
N ALA A 68 -9.43 -15.11 7.78
CA ALA A 68 -10.37 -16.22 7.59
C ALA A 68 -11.46 -15.94 6.54
N ARG A 69 -11.74 -14.67 6.23
CA ARG A 69 -12.81 -14.27 5.31
C ARG A 69 -12.24 -13.56 4.09
N TYR A 70 -12.75 -13.93 2.92
CA TYR A 70 -12.33 -13.34 1.65
C TYR A 70 -12.65 -11.84 1.56
N GLU A 71 -13.80 -11.41 2.07
CA GLU A 71 -14.25 -10.00 2.03
C GLU A 71 -13.30 -9.06 2.77
N ASP A 72 -12.68 -9.52 3.86
CA ASP A 72 -11.73 -8.74 4.66
C ASP A 72 -10.41 -8.48 3.90
N VAL A 73 -10.07 -9.36 2.96
CA VAL A 73 -8.80 -9.31 2.22
C VAL A 73 -8.97 -9.02 0.74
N ALA A 74 -10.20 -8.95 0.23
CA ALA A 74 -10.50 -8.86 -1.20
C ALA A 74 -9.76 -7.69 -1.85
N SER A 75 -9.61 -6.57 -1.14
CA SER A 75 -8.93 -5.34 -1.54
C SER A 75 -7.39 -5.41 -1.55
N PHE A 76 -6.82 -6.41 -0.88
CA PHE A 76 -5.37 -6.64 -0.80
C PHE A 76 -4.93 -7.84 -1.66
N THR A 77 -5.87 -8.68 -2.09
CA THR A 77 -5.60 -9.84 -2.93
C THR A 77 -5.08 -9.44 -4.32
N ALA A 78 -4.03 -10.11 -4.78
CA ALA A 78 -3.47 -9.90 -6.12
C ALA A 78 -4.49 -10.24 -7.24
N PRO A 79 -4.52 -9.50 -8.36
CA PRO A 79 -5.55 -9.67 -9.40
C PRO A 79 -5.63 -11.09 -9.96
N GLU A 80 -4.48 -11.75 -10.13
CA GLU A 80 -4.43 -13.14 -10.61
C GLU A 80 -5.13 -14.13 -9.65
N VAL A 81 -5.04 -13.88 -8.34
CA VAL A 81 -5.71 -14.70 -7.31
C VAL A 81 -7.21 -14.43 -7.30
N GLN A 82 -7.63 -13.18 -7.50
CA GLN A 82 -9.06 -12.84 -7.65
C GLN A 82 -9.68 -13.50 -8.89
N GLN A 83 -8.89 -13.71 -9.94
CA GLN A 83 -9.28 -14.44 -11.15
C GLN A 83 -9.26 -15.98 -10.96
N GLY A 84 -8.94 -16.48 -9.76
CA GLY A 84 -8.91 -17.91 -9.44
C GLY A 84 -7.60 -18.62 -9.77
N HIS A 85 -6.53 -17.89 -10.10
CA HIS A 85 -5.21 -18.49 -10.33
C HIS A 85 -4.46 -18.67 -9.01
N ALA A 86 -4.15 -19.91 -8.66
CA ALA A 86 -3.29 -20.22 -7.52
C ALA A 86 -1.81 -20.03 -7.87
N ALA A 87 -0.97 -19.87 -6.85
CA ALA A 87 0.48 -19.78 -7.03
C ALA A 87 1.01 -21.07 -7.67
N SER A 88 1.63 -20.95 -8.85
CA SER A 88 2.22 -22.07 -9.59
C SER A 88 3.68 -22.34 -9.21
N SER A 89 4.32 -21.43 -8.48
CA SER A 89 5.71 -21.52 -8.06
C SER A 89 5.96 -20.65 -6.81
N ARG A 90 7.13 -20.83 -6.18
CA ARG A 90 7.59 -19.97 -5.08
C ARG A 90 7.62 -18.49 -5.50
N THR A 91 8.20 -18.19 -6.66
CA THR A 91 8.27 -16.83 -7.20
C THR A 91 6.86 -16.25 -7.44
N ALA A 92 5.91 -17.06 -7.92
CA ALA A 92 4.53 -16.61 -8.07
C ALA A 92 3.90 -16.25 -6.71
N ALA A 93 4.12 -17.06 -5.67
CA ALA A 93 3.65 -16.76 -4.32
C ALA A 93 4.29 -15.49 -3.75
N GLU A 94 5.61 -15.30 -3.95
CA GLU A 94 6.31 -14.08 -3.54
C GLU A 94 5.73 -12.84 -4.21
N LYS A 95 5.46 -12.89 -5.53
CA LYS A 95 4.83 -11.78 -6.25
C LYS A 95 3.42 -11.48 -5.74
N MET A 96 2.63 -12.50 -5.37
CA MET A 96 1.31 -12.30 -4.77
C MET A 96 1.40 -11.56 -3.42
N VAL A 97 2.37 -11.94 -2.58
CA VAL A 97 2.61 -11.26 -1.30
C VAL A 97 3.08 -9.82 -1.50
N VAL A 98 3.99 -9.58 -2.44
CA VAL A 98 4.48 -8.23 -2.78
C VAL A 98 3.30 -7.30 -3.11
N TYR A 99 2.35 -7.77 -3.93
CA TYR A 99 1.14 -7.01 -4.23
C TYR A 99 0.35 -6.69 -2.97
N SER A 100 0.06 -7.71 -2.16
CA SER A 100 -0.74 -7.54 -0.94
C SER A 100 -0.06 -6.63 0.09
N LEU A 101 1.27 -6.66 0.17
CA LEU A 101 2.07 -5.78 1.01
C LEU A 101 1.99 -4.33 0.52
N GLY A 102 2.14 -4.10 -0.79
CA GLY A 102 2.00 -2.77 -1.39
C GLY A 102 0.61 -2.17 -1.12
N MET A 103 -0.45 -2.95 -1.33
CA MET A 103 -1.82 -2.55 -1.01
C MET A 103 -2.01 -2.27 0.48
N THR A 104 -1.41 -3.08 1.34
CA THR A 104 -1.45 -2.90 2.80
C THR A 104 -0.84 -1.56 3.19
N LEU A 105 0.36 -1.24 2.70
CA LEU A 105 1.04 0.01 3.04
C LEU A 105 0.34 1.23 2.45
N TYR A 106 -0.19 1.14 1.23
CA TYR A 106 -1.00 2.21 0.67
C TYR A 106 -2.25 2.50 1.51
N TRP A 107 -2.86 1.47 2.07
CA TRP A 107 -3.97 1.65 2.99
C TRP A 107 -3.53 2.37 4.28
N CYS A 108 -2.36 2.03 4.81
CA CYS A 108 -1.83 2.64 6.03
C CYS A 108 -1.52 4.13 5.88
N VAL A 109 -1.03 4.57 4.72
CA VAL A 109 -0.74 5.99 4.45
C VAL A 109 -2.00 6.80 4.10
N ASP A 110 -3.06 6.12 3.63
CA ASP A 110 -4.36 6.73 3.35
C ASP A 110 -5.31 6.67 4.57
N TYR A 111 -4.86 6.10 5.69
CA TYR A 111 -5.69 5.88 6.86
C TYR A 111 -6.19 7.20 7.48
N HIS A 112 -7.52 7.34 7.57
CA HIS A 112 -8.19 8.55 8.06
C HIS A 112 -7.82 9.86 7.36
N LEU A 113 -7.26 9.80 6.14
CA LEU A 113 -7.13 11.01 5.34
C LEU A 113 -8.50 11.50 4.86
N PRO A 114 -8.76 12.83 4.92
CA PRO A 114 -9.94 13.41 4.30
C PRO A 114 -10.00 13.06 2.81
N GLN A 115 -11.18 12.77 2.27
CA GLN A 115 -11.35 12.33 0.87
C GLN A 115 -10.76 13.28 -0.20
N ASN A 116 -10.58 14.56 0.14
CA ASN A 116 -10.03 15.59 -0.74
C ASN A 116 -8.51 15.81 -0.56
N GLN A 117 -7.87 15.08 0.36
CA GLN A 117 -6.44 15.18 0.62
C GLN A 117 -5.72 14.04 -0.08
N PRO A 118 -4.84 14.31 -1.06
CA PRO A 118 -4.01 13.27 -1.62
C PRO A 118 -3.00 12.77 -0.58
N VAL A 119 -2.65 11.48 -0.64
CA VAL A 119 -1.50 10.95 0.08
C VAL A 119 -0.27 11.69 -0.41
N GLN A 120 0.56 12.20 0.52
CA GLN A 120 1.82 12.86 0.19
C GLN A 120 2.96 11.88 0.49
N LEU A 121 3.50 11.27 -0.56
CA LEU A 121 4.71 10.45 -0.50
C LEU A 121 5.77 11.09 -1.40
N SER A 122 7.04 10.84 -1.10
CA SER A 122 8.10 11.07 -2.07
C SER A 122 7.86 10.27 -3.34
N THR A 123 8.42 10.76 -4.44
CA THR A 123 8.38 10.07 -5.74
C THR A 123 8.97 8.67 -5.63
N GLU A 124 10.02 8.52 -4.84
CA GLU A 124 10.78 7.29 -4.62
C GLU A 124 9.91 6.23 -3.94
N LEU A 125 9.21 6.58 -2.85
CA LEU A 125 8.34 5.63 -2.16
C LEU A 125 7.09 5.32 -3.00
N GLU A 126 6.51 6.34 -3.64
CA GLU A 126 5.35 6.14 -4.50
C GLU A 126 5.66 5.18 -5.66
N ASP A 127 6.78 5.37 -6.37
CA ASP A 127 7.21 4.50 -7.46
C ASP A 127 7.47 3.07 -6.99
N LEU A 128 8.13 2.89 -5.84
CA LEU A 128 8.34 1.57 -5.27
C LEU A 128 7.00 0.89 -4.98
N LEU A 129 6.08 1.54 -4.27
CA LEU A 129 4.79 0.95 -3.92
C LEU A 129 3.93 0.69 -5.17
N LEU A 130 3.98 1.57 -6.19
CA LEU A 130 3.32 1.32 -7.48
C LEU A 130 3.91 0.08 -8.18
N SER A 131 5.23 -0.07 -8.19
CA SER A 131 5.89 -1.26 -8.78
C SER A 131 5.52 -2.56 -8.05
N MET A 132 5.22 -2.50 -6.75
CA MET A 132 4.70 -3.63 -5.97
C MET A 132 3.24 -3.95 -6.32
N CYS A 133 2.46 -2.94 -6.66
CA CYS A 133 1.02 -3.05 -6.98
C CYS A 133 0.72 -3.25 -8.47
N GLU A 134 1.72 -3.60 -9.30
CA GLU A 134 1.48 -3.93 -10.70
C GLU A 134 0.52 -5.13 -10.87
N ASP A 135 -0.50 -4.96 -11.71
CA ASP A 135 -1.52 -5.98 -11.97
C ASP A 135 -0.94 -7.19 -12.71
N VAL A 136 -0.01 -6.93 -13.63
CA VAL A 136 0.69 -7.99 -14.35
C VAL A 136 1.83 -8.50 -13.46
N ALA A 137 1.69 -9.70 -12.91
CA ALA A 137 2.68 -10.30 -11.99
C ALA A 137 4.13 -10.31 -12.52
N MET A 138 4.32 -10.39 -13.85
CA MET A 138 5.64 -10.31 -14.50
C MET A 138 6.30 -8.93 -14.43
N ARG A 139 5.50 -7.85 -14.36
CA ARG A 139 5.98 -6.46 -14.24
C ARG A 139 6.17 -6.02 -12.79
N ARG A 140 5.53 -6.73 -11.87
CA ARG A 140 5.61 -6.47 -10.44
C ARG A 140 7.04 -6.66 -9.94
N THR A 141 7.51 -5.80 -9.06
CA THR A 141 8.83 -5.95 -8.42
C THR A 141 8.89 -7.25 -7.57
N ASP A 142 10.08 -7.80 -7.33
CA ASP A 142 10.27 -8.96 -6.43
C ASP A 142 10.73 -8.54 -5.03
N LEU A 143 10.59 -9.44 -4.06
CA LEU A 143 10.96 -9.18 -2.66
C LEU A 143 12.43 -8.80 -2.49
N LEU A 144 13.35 -9.35 -3.29
CA LEU A 144 14.77 -9.01 -3.19
C LEU A 144 15.03 -7.57 -3.65
N THR A 145 14.43 -7.17 -4.77
CA THR A 145 14.50 -5.79 -5.26
C THR A 145 13.89 -4.80 -4.26
N VAL A 146 12.76 -5.16 -3.63
CA VAL A 146 12.15 -4.34 -2.56
C VAL A 146 13.10 -4.21 -1.37
N LEU A 147 13.70 -5.31 -0.92
CA LEU A 147 14.66 -5.32 0.19
C LEU A 147 15.85 -4.38 -0.10
N GLU A 148 16.49 -4.54 -1.26
CA GLU A 148 17.64 -3.74 -1.68
C GLU A 148 17.30 -2.25 -1.73
N THR A 149 16.12 -1.91 -2.26
CA THR A 149 15.65 -0.52 -2.34
C THR A 149 15.45 0.06 -0.94
N CYS A 150 14.83 -0.69 -0.03
CA CYS A 150 14.62 -0.25 1.35
C CYS A 150 15.92 -0.09 2.12
N GLU A 151 16.87 -1.02 1.97
CA GLU A 151 18.18 -0.92 2.61
C GLU A 151 18.97 0.29 2.12
N LEU A 152 18.91 0.58 0.81
CA LEU A 152 19.56 1.75 0.24
C LEU A 152 18.96 3.04 0.81
N HIS A 153 17.63 3.13 0.86
CA HIS A 153 16.94 4.27 1.45
C HIS A 153 17.27 4.43 2.94
N HIS A 154 17.22 3.35 3.73
CA HIS A 154 17.58 3.38 5.15
C HIS A 154 18.97 3.94 5.40
N LYS A 155 19.96 3.55 4.59
CA LYS A 155 21.34 4.04 4.67
C LYS A 155 21.44 5.52 4.27
N ALA A 156 20.75 5.92 3.21
CA ALA A 156 20.78 7.30 2.70
C ALA A 156 20.09 8.29 3.64
N SER A 157 18.93 7.90 4.19
CA SER A 157 18.10 8.72 5.08
C SER A 157 18.47 8.58 6.55
N MET A 158 19.47 7.75 6.89
CA MET A 158 19.93 7.48 8.27
C MET A 158 18.81 7.03 9.21
N LEU A 159 17.88 6.21 8.69
CA LEU A 159 16.72 5.74 9.44
C LEU A 159 17.14 4.81 10.59
N PRO A 160 16.36 4.76 11.68
CA PRO A 160 16.60 3.83 12.77
C PRO A 160 16.50 2.36 12.27
N PRO A 161 17.08 1.39 13.01
CA PRO A 161 16.81 -0.03 12.77
C PRO A 161 15.31 -0.29 12.78
N ALA A 162 14.82 -1.05 11.80
CA ALA A 162 13.39 -1.22 11.57
C ALA A 162 12.66 -1.87 12.76
N GLU A 163 13.35 -2.70 13.54
CA GLU A 163 12.82 -3.32 14.75
C GLU A 163 12.48 -2.28 15.82
N ARG A 164 13.16 -1.11 15.81
CA ARG A 164 12.86 0.00 16.71
C ARG A 164 11.49 0.58 16.42
N LEU A 165 11.14 0.79 15.15
CA LEU A 165 9.80 1.23 14.78
C LEU A 165 8.75 0.22 15.22
N VAL A 166 8.96 -1.07 14.93
CA VAL A 166 8.00 -2.13 15.30
C VAL A 166 7.72 -2.11 16.81
N ARG A 167 8.76 -1.94 17.64
CA ARG A 167 8.59 -1.79 19.10
C ARG A 167 7.81 -0.54 19.47
N GLN A 168 8.15 0.60 18.88
CA GLN A 168 7.49 1.88 19.13
C GLN A 168 5.99 1.79 18.81
N LEU A 169 5.62 1.27 17.64
CA LEU A 169 4.22 1.10 17.25
C LEU A 169 3.44 0.22 18.23
N VAL A 170 4.07 -0.82 18.78
CA VAL A 170 3.46 -1.70 19.78
C VAL A 170 3.30 -0.98 21.12
N GLU A 171 4.32 -0.23 21.55
CA GLU A 171 4.28 0.56 22.79
C GLU A 171 3.20 1.65 22.76
N ASP A 172 3.01 2.31 21.62
CA ASP A 172 2.01 3.37 21.45
C ASP A 172 0.58 2.83 21.62
N VAL A 173 0.29 1.60 21.15
CA VAL A 173 -0.99 0.93 21.41
C VAL A 173 -1.25 0.78 22.91
N TYR A 174 -0.24 0.33 23.66
CA TYR A 174 -0.39 0.14 25.11
C TYR A 174 -0.52 1.47 25.85
N ARG A 175 0.19 2.52 25.43
CA ARG A 175 0.07 3.85 26.03
C ARG A 175 -1.33 4.43 25.83
N ASN A 176 -1.85 4.37 24.62
CA ASN A 176 -3.17 4.94 24.28
C ASN A 176 -4.33 4.15 24.93
N SER A 177 -4.12 2.88 25.31
CA SER A 177 -5.11 2.09 26.05
C SER A 177 -5.35 2.57 27.49
N VAL A 178 -4.37 3.28 28.09
CA VAL A 178 -4.47 3.80 29.46
C VAL A 178 -5.22 5.14 29.50
N ASP A 179 -5.26 5.86 28.38
CA ASP A 179 -5.83 7.21 28.28
C ASP A 179 -7.30 7.25 27.78
N HIS A 180 -7.81 6.15 27.21
CA HIS A 180 -9.15 6.12 26.60
C HIS A 180 -10.11 5.12 27.28
N VAL A 181 -10.67 5.50 28.43
CA VAL A 181 -11.98 5.00 28.89
C VAL A 181 -13.05 6.02 28.51
N SER A 182 -13.43 6.06 27.23
CA SER A 182 -14.77 6.52 26.79
C SER A 182 -14.96 6.43 25.28
N ILE A 183 -15.93 5.58 24.91
CA ILE A 183 -16.87 5.66 23.77
C ILE A 183 -16.28 5.74 22.35
N ALA A 184 -16.43 4.65 21.60
CA ALA A 184 -16.69 4.70 20.16
C ALA A 184 -17.47 3.44 19.70
N GLU A 185 -18.77 3.58 19.46
CA GLU A 185 -19.49 2.73 18.52
C GLU A 185 -19.47 3.42 17.16
N ASN A 186 -18.74 2.82 16.21
CA ASN A 186 -19.07 2.66 14.79
C ASN A 186 -17.78 2.38 14.01
N GLY A 187 -17.39 1.11 13.95
CA GLY A 187 -16.33 0.66 13.06
C GLY A 187 -16.77 0.85 11.61
N SER A 188 -16.15 1.79 10.90
CA SER A 188 -16.28 1.87 9.45
C SER A 188 -15.73 0.57 8.83
N PRO A 189 -16.36 -0.03 7.81
CA PRO A 189 -15.87 -1.25 7.20
C PRO A 189 -14.49 -1.00 6.56
N LEU A 190 -13.44 -1.64 7.08
CA LEU A 190 -12.07 -1.58 6.56
C LEU A 190 -12.04 -1.94 5.05
N THR A 191 -12.99 -2.75 4.59
CA THR A 191 -13.18 -3.21 3.21
C THR A 191 -13.43 -2.08 2.21
N ASP A 192 -14.31 -1.13 2.53
CA ASP A 192 -14.74 -0.07 1.59
C ASP A 192 -13.58 0.87 1.24
N ARG A 193 -12.77 1.23 2.24
CA ARG A 193 -11.60 2.10 2.03
C ARG A 193 -10.49 1.40 1.27
N SER A 194 -10.25 0.13 1.58
CA SER A 194 -9.23 -0.66 0.89
C SER A 194 -9.55 -0.80 -0.60
N GLN A 195 -10.84 -0.89 -0.97
CA GLN A 195 -11.25 -0.89 -2.36
C GLN A 195 -11.02 0.46 -3.03
N ALA A 196 -11.28 1.58 -2.34
CA ALA A 196 -10.99 2.92 -2.86
C ALA A 196 -9.49 3.14 -3.11
N VAL A 197 -8.63 2.62 -2.23
CA VAL A 197 -7.16 2.65 -2.41
C VAL A 197 -6.77 1.91 -3.69
N ARG A 198 -7.29 0.70 -3.90
CA ARG A 198 -7.05 -0.08 -5.12
C ARG A 198 -7.45 0.71 -6.37
N ASP A 199 -8.65 1.30 -6.38
CA ASP A 199 -9.15 2.04 -7.55
C ASP A 199 -8.29 3.27 -7.86
N ARG A 200 -7.74 3.94 -6.84
CA ARG A 200 -6.79 5.05 -7.01
C ARG A 200 -5.47 4.58 -7.60
N LEU A 201 -4.97 3.42 -7.17
CA LEU A 201 -3.73 2.84 -7.70
C LEU A 201 -3.85 2.43 -9.15
N HIS A 202 -4.96 1.80 -9.56
CA HIS A 202 -5.17 1.49 -10.98
C HIS A 202 -5.17 2.76 -11.84
N LYS A 203 -5.71 3.88 -11.34
CA LYS A 203 -5.61 5.16 -12.06
C LYS A 203 -4.16 5.63 -12.17
N ASN A 204 -3.39 5.60 -11.09
CA ASN A 204 -1.99 6.04 -11.08
C ASN A 204 -1.08 5.15 -11.93
N LEU A 205 -1.22 3.82 -11.86
CA LEU A 205 -0.50 2.86 -12.70
C LEU A 205 -0.81 3.02 -14.19
N ASN A 206 -2.07 3.31 -14.54
CA ASN A 206 -2.43 3.60 -15.93
C ASN A 206 -1.84 4.93 -16.43
N LEU A 207 -1.71 5.92 -15.55
CA LEU A 207 -1.07 7.21 -15.86
C LEU A 207 0.45 7.05 -16.05
N ARG A 208 1.16 6.39 -15.11
CA ARG A 208 2.61 6.15 -15.21
C ARG A 208 2.97 5.10 -16.27
N GLY A 209 2.13 4.09 -16.49
CA GLY A 209 2.26 3.14 -17.61
C GLY A 209 2.10 3.80 -18.98
N CYS A 210 1.46 4.97 -19.04
CA CYS A 210 1.44 5.82 -20.22
C CYS A 210 2.67 6.75 -20.34
N GLU A 211 3.49 6.96 -19.30
CA GLU A 211 4.64 7.88 -19.38
C GLU A 211 5.82 7.36 -20.21
N TYR A 212 5.86 6.06 -20.54
CA TYR A 212 6.76 5.52 -21.57
C TYR A 212 6.18 5.56 -23.00
N HIS A 213 4.94 6.06 -23.18
CA HIS A 213 4.35 6.22 -24.52
C HIS A 213 3.52 7.51 -24.75
N LYS A 214 3.47 8.44 -23.79
CA LYS A 214 2.68 9.68 -23.88
C LYS A 214 3.26 10.84 -23.06
N ARG A 215 4.53 11.19 -23.31
CA ARG A 215 4.88 12.63 -23.35
C ARG A 215 4.27 13.35 -24.55
N GLU A 216 3.64 12.62 -25.48
CA GLU A 216 2.87 13.19 -26.59
C GLU A 216 1.74 12.25 -26.98
N LYS A 217 0.52 12.40 -26.42
CA LYS A 217 -0.72 12.24 -27.19
C LYS A 217 -1.82 13.12 -26.59
N PHE A 218 -1.95 14.30 -27.18
CA PHE A 218 -3.22 14.76 -27.74
C PHE A 218 -4.43 14.55 -26.82
N ILE A 219 -4.64 15.56 -25.98
CA ILE A 219 -5.96 16.14 -25.81
C ILE A 219 -6.61 16.26 -27.21
N TRP A 220 -7.53 15.33 -27.50
CA TRP A 220 -8.48 15.24 -28.62
C TRP A 220 -7.95 15.00 -30.06
N THR A 221 -8.08 13.75 -30.55
CA THR A 221 -8.35 13.51 -31.98
C THR A 221 -9.85 13.42 -32.18
N LEU A 222 -10.39 14.41 -32.90
CA LEU A 222 -11.55 14.41 -33.78
C LEU A 222 -12.65 13.36 -33.53
N HIS A 223 -13.84 13.84 -33.17
CA HIS A 223 -15.04 13.33 -33.81
C HIS A 223 -15.44 14.32 -34.92
N MET A 224 -15.31 13.89 -36.17
CA MET A 224 -16.05 14.49 -37.28
C MET A 224 -17.55 14.31 -37.01
N ASN A 225 -18.33 15.39 -37.08
CA ASN A 225 -19.53 15.42 -37.92
C ASN A 225 -19.87 16.85 -38.34
N ASP A 226 -20.16 17.00 -39.63
CA ASP A 226 -20.81 18.13 -40.31
C ASP A 226 -20.08 19.48 -40.37
N GLY A 227 -19.09 19.52 -41.28
CA GLY A 227 -19.05 20.56 -42.32
C GLY A 227 -19.17 22.03 -41.89
N LYS A 228 -18.23 22.53 -41.08
CA LYS A 228 -17.77 23.93 -41.12
C LYS A 228 -16.47 24.08 -40.32
N LYS A 229 -15.47 24.69 -40.94
CA LYS A 229 -14.18 25.03 -40.33
C LYS A 229 -14.36 26.34 -39.59
N ASP A 230 -14.08 26.36 -38.29
CA ASP A 230 -13.56 27.55 -37.61
C ASP A 230 -12.75 27.12 -36.37
N LEU A 231 -11.47 27.49 -36.38
CA LEU A 231 -10.52 27.33 -35.28
C LEU A 231 -10.80 28.44 -34.26
N ILE A 232 -11.14 28.10 -33.01
CA ILE A 232 -11.05 29.06 -31.92
C ILE A 232 -10.26 28.42 -30.77
N CYS A 233 -9.05 28.95 -30.58
CA CYS A 233 -8.21 28.75 -29.41
C CYS A 233 -8.80 29.61 -28.28
N LEU A 234 -9.21 29.02 -27.15
CA LEU A 234 -9.60 29.78 -25.97
C LEU A 234 -8.71 29.43 -24.78
N HIS A 235 -7.73 30.30 -24.60
CA HIS A 235 -6.90 30.48 -23.43
C HIS A 235 -7.46 31.69 -22.67
N HIS A 236 -8.12 31.54 -21.51
CA HIS A 236 -8.07 32.54 -20.43
C HIS A 236 -8.90 32.21 -19.17
N LYS A 237 -8.18 32.23 -18.03
CA LYS A 237 -8.41 32.95 -16.77
C LYS A 237 -9.79 32.98 -16.08
N TYR A 238 -9.75 32.54 -14.82
CA TYR A 238 -10.48 33.10 -13.69
C TYR A 238 -10.37 34.65 -13.60
N LYS A 239 -11.50 35.38 -13.53
CA LYS A 239 -11.86 36.35 -12.45
C LYS A 239 -13.17 37.11 -12.73
N ALA A 240 -14.06 37.05 -11.71
CA ALA A 240 -14.87 38.10 -11.08
C ALA A 240 -16.09 38.79 -11.76
N ALA A 241 -17.12 38.94 -10.91
CA ALA A 241 -18.37 39.74 -10.94
C ALA A 241 -19.49 39.21 -11.86
N ALA A 242 -20.74 38.99 -11.42
CA ALA A 242 -21.48 39.37 -10.20
C ALA A 242 -22.52 38.28 -9.86
#